data_AF-A0A4Q5RJQ1-F1
#
_entry.id   AF-A0A4Q5RJQ1-F1
#
_cell.length_a   1.000
_cell.length_b   1.000
_cell.length_c   1.000
_cell.angle_alpha   90.00
_cell.angle_beta   90.00
_cell.angle_gamma   90.00
#
_symmetry.space_group_name_H-M   'P 1'
#
loop_
_entity.id
_entity.type
_entity.pdbx_description
1 polymer ?
#
loop_
_entity_poly.entity_id
_entity_poly.type
_entity_poly.pdbx_seq_one_letter_code
_entity_poly.pdbx_strand_id
1 'polypeptide(L)'
;MPKKLIPFSEFVSSLKQTEVKEFSHDPETKVKSAGNFEEMRVYLADHYSGVTVPHSFMDEDGQIYDCVPIDQQPALKGTGIKAETPPDLPVAKAERDTKTTSPKTVELQAQLSPNRKDHLGNAMFCPKGTIPIRRVTLEEMSRFETLDHYFHKGPFLNQGGHPQQGKGKIEGSETIEGVAATHKYA
;
A
#
# COMPACT_ATOMS: atom_id res chain seq x y z
N MET A 1 7.23 2.42 18.71
CA MET A 1 6.92 1.08 18.16
C MET A 1 6.00 0.35 19.12
N PRO A 2 4.84 -0.14 18.66
CA PRO A 2 3.92 -0.90 19.51
C PRO A 2 4.61 -2.17 20.00
N LYS A 3 4.47 -2.48 21.30
CA LYS A 3 5.11 -3.67 21.91
C LYS A 3 4.45 -4.99 21.52
N LYS A 4 3.29 -4.92 20.85
CA LYS A 4 2.47 -6.06 20.44
C LYS A 4 1.68 -5.69 19.19
N LEU A 5 1.53 -6.66 18.29
CA LEU A 5 0.62 -6.55 17.14
C LEU A 5 -0.79 -6.93 17.58
N ILE A 6 -1.77 -6.06 17.29
CA ILE A 6 -3.19 -6.32 17.56
C ILE A 6 -3.68 -7.38 16.57
N PRO A 7 -4.19 -8.54 17.05
CA PRO A 7 -4.78 -9.55 16.19
C PRO A 7 -5.85 -8.96 15.27
N PHE A 8 -5.92 -9.43 14.02
CA PHE A 8 -6.84 -8.87 13.02
C PHE A 8 -8.30 -8.89 13.46
N SER A 9 -8.77 -9.99 14.07
CA SER A 9 -10.15 -10.10 14.56
C SER A 9 -10.48 -9.10 15.67
N GLU A 10 -9.51 -8.80 16.54
CA GLU A 10 -9.63 -7.80 17.60
C GLU A 10 -9.72 -6.39 16.99
N PHE A 11 -8.87 -6.09 16.01
CA PHE A 11 -8.92 -4.85 15.25
C PHE A 11 -10.27 -4.66 14.53
N VAL A 12 -10.78 -5.66 13.80
CA VAL A 12 -12.09 -5.57 13.14
C VAL A 12 -13.23 -5.40 14.17
N SER A 13 -13.07 -5.98 15.36
CA SER A 13 -14.04 -5.81 16.44
C SER A 13 -14.01 -4.40 17.03
N SER A 14 -12.82 -3.80 17.18
CA SER A 14 -12.68 -2.43 17.69
C SER A 14 -13.35 -1.42 16.76
N LEU A 15 -13.25 -1.59 15.43
CA LEU A 15 -13.93 -0.74 14.45
C LEU A 15 -15.45 -0.60 14.70
N LYS A 16 -16.10 -1.57 15.36
CA LYS A 16 -17.54 -1.51 15.65
C LYS A 16 -17.90 -0.63 16.85
N GLN A 17 -16.94 -0.40 17.74
CA GLN A 17 -17.17 0.26 19.03
C GLN A 17 -16.55 1.66 19.06
N THR A 18 -15.57 1.90 18.18
CA THR A 18 -14.82 3.15 18.16
C THR A 18 -15.69 4.35 17.81
N GLU A 19 -15.70 5.35 18.69
CA GLU A 19 -16.33 6.65 18.46
C GLU A 19 -15.30 7.73 18.10
N VAL A 20 -15.73 8.77 17.38
CA VAL A 20 -14.89 9.93 17.02
C VAL A 20 -14.27 10.63 18.24
N LYS A 21 -14.90 10.53 19.41
CA LYS A 21 -14.40 11.13 20.67
C LYS A 21 -13.06 10.54 21.09
N GLU A 22 -12.80 9.27 20.78
CA GLU A 22 -11.53 8.62 21.09
C GLU A 22 -10.35 9.25 20.34
N PHE A 23 -10.63 9.93 19.21
CA PHE A 23 -9.65 10.62 18.37
C PHE A 23 -9.57 12.13 18.66
N SER A 24 -10.41 12.65 19.57
CA SER A 24 -10.49 14.09 19.84
C SER A 24 -9.22 14.69 20.45
N HIS A 25 -8.37 13.85 21.05
CA HIS A 25 -7.09 14.26 21.65
C HIS A 25 -5.89 14.04 20.71
N ASP A 26 -6.09 13.41 19.56
CA ASP A 26 -5.02 13.19 18.59
C ASP A 26 -4.84 14.44 17.71
N PRO A 27 -3.69 15.15 17.79
CA PRO A 27 -3.45 16.36 17.00
C PRO A 27 -3.39 16.09 15.49
N GLU A 28 -3.22 14.84 15.06
CA GLU A 28 -3.22 14.48 13.64
C GLU A 28 -4.61 14.26 13.06
N THR A 29 -5.65 14.16 13.91
CA THR A 29 -7.04 13.97 13.47
C THR A 29 -7.61 15.26 12.86
N LYS A 30 -8.12 15.16 11.63
CA LYS A 30 -8.68 16.28 10.83
C LYS A 30 -10.14 16.09 10.44
N VAL A 31 -10.78 15.03 10.92
CA VAL A 31 -12.14 14.66 10.49
C VAL A 31 -13.13 15.81 10.76
N LYS A 32 -13.83 16.23 9.70
CA LYS A 32 -14.71 17.43 9.73
C LYS A 32 -15.91 17.31 10.65
N SER A 33 -16.41 16.10 10.87
CA SER A 33 -17.62 15.86 11.65
C SER A 33 -17.71 14.41 12.13
N ALA A 34 -18.54 14.14 13.14
CA ALA A 34 -18.83 12.79 13.58
C ALA A 34 -19.43 11.91 12.45
N GLY A 35 -20.20 12.50 11.53
CA GLY A 35 -20.75 11.80 10.37
C GLY A 35 -19.67 11.34 9.38
N ASN A 36 -18.66 12.18 9.14
CA ASN A 36 -17.52 11.79 8.28
C ASN A 36 -16.67 10.69 8.93
N PHE A 37 -16.51 10.73 10.25
CA PHE A 37 -15.82 9.67 10.98
C PHE A 37 -16.58 8.34 10.88
N GLU A 38 -17.90 8.39 11.06
CA GLU A 38 -18.77 7.22 10.93
C GLU A 38 -18.69 6.62 9.52
N GLU A 39 -18.66 7.45 8.47
CA GLU A 39 -18.49 6.99 7.09
C GLU A 39 -17.15 6.23 6.91
N MET A 40 -16.04 6.78 7.42
CA MET A 40 -14.73 6.11 7.38
C MET A 40 -14.74 4.78 8.16
N ARG A 41 -15.36 4.77 9.34
CA ARG A 41 -15.48 3.59 10.21
C ARG A 41 -16.28 2.48 9.53
N VAL A 42 -17.44 2.83 8.96
CA VAL A 42 -18.31 1.91 8.21
C VAL A 42 -17.58 1.38 6.99
N TYR A 43 -16.87 2.24 6.25
CA TYR A 43 -16.05 1.81 5.12
C TYR A 43 -15.02 0.75 5.52
N LEU A 44 -14.24 0.98 6.59
CA LEU A 44 -13.25 -0.02 7.04
C LEU A 44 -13.92 -1.32 7.51
N ALA A 45 -15.04 -1.22 8.23
CA ALA A 45 -15.78 -2.39 8.67
C ALA A 45 -16.27 -3.24 7.50
N ASP A 46 -16.74 -2.61 6.41
CA ASP A 46 -17.13 -3.30 5.18
C ASP A 46 -15.92 -3.87 4.42
N HIS A 47 -14.86 -3.07 4.28
CA HIS A 47 -13.61 -3.44 3.62
C HIS A 47 -13.02 -4.75 4.19
N TYR A 48 -13.10 -4.94 5.51
CA TYR A 48 -12.61 -6.14 6.20
C TYR A 48 -13.67 -7.18 6.51
N SER A 49 -14.94 -6.93 6.17
CA SER A 49 -16.03 -7.88 6.43
C SER A 49 -15.71 -9.23 5.80
N GLY A 50 -15.95 -10.34 6.49
CA GLY A 50 -15.75 -11.70 5.95
C GLY A 50 -14.31 -12.07 5.58
N VAL A 51 -13.31 -11.24 5.89
CA VAL A 51 -11.89 -11.54 5.67
C VAL A 51 -11.36 -12.35 6.84
N THR A 52 -10.58 -13.38 6.54
CA THR A 52 -9.84 -14.19 7.51
C THR A 52 -8.34 -13.92 7.35
N VAL A 53 -7.62 -13.85 8.47
CA VAL A 53 -6.19 -13.51 8.49
C VAL A 53 -5.44 -14.53 9.34
N PRO A 54 -4.79 -15.55 8.72
CA PRO A 54 -3.99 -16.53 9.45
C PRO A 54 -2.66 -16.00 10.00
N HIS A 55 -2.15 -14.89 9.46
CA HIS A 55 -0.85 -14.34 9.85
C HIS A 55 -0.82 -12.83 9.65
N SER A 56 -0.10 -12.13 10.53
CA SER A 56 0.16 -10.70 10.42
C SER A 56 1.59 -10.41 10.81
N PHE A 57 2.19 -9.40 10.19
CA PHE A 57 3.53 -8.94 10.53
C PHE A 57 3.63 -7.43 10.34
N MET A 58 4.75 -6.84 10.77
CA MET A 58 5.01 -5.42 10.63
C MET A 58 6.27 -5.16 9.82
N ASP A 59 6.30 -4.10 9.02
CA ASP A 59 7.52 -3.67 8.34
C ASP A 59 8.40 -2.75 9.22
N GLU A 60 9.50 -2.27 8.64
CA GLU A 60 10.45 -1.40 9.32
C GLU A 60 9.86 -0.03 9.66
N ASP A 61 8.88 0.43 8.88
CA ASP A 61 8.17 1.70 9.06
C ASP A 61 7.00 1.58 10.06
N GLY A 62 6.79 0.39 10.61
CA GLY A 62 5.71 0.12 11.57
C GLY A 62 4.36 -0.13 10.91
N GLN A 63 4.30 -0.33 9.59
CA GLN A 63 3.07 -0.67 8.89
C GLN A 63 2.74 -2.14 9.12
N ILE A 64 1.47 -2.40 9.45
CA ILE A 64 0.98 -3.77 9.66
C ILE A 64 0.49 -4.32 8.33
N TYR A 65 0.90 -5.55 8.03
CA TYR A 65 0.42 -6.34 6.90
C TYR A 65 -0.30 -7.58 7.41
N ASP A 66 -1.48 -7.80 6.84
CA ASP A 66 -2.32 -8.96 7.10
C ASP A 66 -2.26 -9.91 5.90
N CYS A 67 -1.96 -11.17 6.16
CA CYS A 67 -1.97 -12.20 5.14
C CYS A 67 -3.41 -12.63 4.88
N VAL A 68 -3.98 -12.20 3.76
CA VAL A 68 -5.38 -12.43 3.39
C VAL A 68 -5.43 -13.51 2.31
N PRO A 69 -6.35 -14.51 2.40
CA PRO A 69 -6.59 -15.44 1.31
C PRO A 69 -6.85 -14.72 -0.01
N ILE A 70 -6.26 -15.23 -1.11
CA ILE A 70 -6.30 -14.57 -2.41
C ILE A 70 -7.74 -14.28 -2.88
N ASP A 71 -8.68 -15.17 -2.60
CA ASP A 71 -10.10 -15.05 -2.94
C ASP A 71 -10.89 -14.09 -2.02
N GLN A 72 -10.32 -13.73 -0.86
CA GLN A 72 -10.91 -12.80 0.11
C GLN A 72 -10.35 -11.39 0.00
N GLN A 73 -9.43 -11.14 -0.94
CA GLN A 73 -8.92 -9.79 -1.16
C GLN A 73 -10.06 -8.84 -1.53
N PRO A 74 -10.04 -7.56 -1.10
CA PRO A 74 -11.14 -6.62 -1.32
C PRO A 74 -11.60 -6.49 -2.77
N ALA A 75 -10.69 -6.65 -3.74
CA ALA A 75 -11.01 -6.59 -5.16
C ALA A 75 -11.75 -7.82 -5.72
N LEU A 76 -11.70 -8.98 -5.06
CA LEU A 76 -12.30 -10.23 -5.54
C LEU A 76 -13.45 -10.73 -4.66
N LYS A 77 -13.44 -10.39 -3.37
CA LYS A 77 -14.44 -10.86 -2.42
C LYS A 77 -15.86 -10.57 -2.92
N GLY A 78 -16.72 -11.58 -2.90
CA GLY A 78 -18.13 -11.46 -3.30
C GLY A 78 -18.39 -11.45 -4.81
N THR A 79 -17.35 -11.41 -5.65
CA THR A 79 -17.50 -11.42 -7.12
C THR A 79 -17.67 -12.83 -7.70
N GLY A 80 -17.21 -13.87 -7.00
CA GLY A 80 -17.12 -15.23 -7.52
C GLY A 80 -16.00 -15.44 -8.56
N ILE A 81 -15.23 -14.41 -8.87
CA ILE A 81 -14.11 -14.44 -9.81
C ILE A 81 -12.85 -14.93 -9.07
N LYS A 82 -12.11 -15.86 -9.68
CA LYS A 82 -10.83 -16.34 -9.17
C LYS A 82 -9.70 -15.45 -9.70
N ALA A 83 -8.68 -15.22 -8.88
CA ALA A 83 -7.44 -14.59 -9.34
C ALA A 83 -6.83 -15.42 -10.48
N GLU A 84 -6.45 -14.75 -11.57
CA GLU A 84 -5.72 -15.40 -12.65
C GLU A 84 -4.32 -15.78 -12.20
N THR A 85 -3.80 -16.86 -12.78
CA THR A 85 -2.41 -17.27 -12.56
C THR A 85 -1.53 -16.38 -13.44
N PRO A 86 -0.52 -15.69 -12.88
CA PRO A 86 0.41 -14.90 -13.69
C PRO A 86 1.07 -15.77 -14.76
N PRO A 87 1.31 -15.26 -15.98
CA PRO A 87 2.04 -15.99 -16.99
C PRO A 87 3.49 -16.21 -16.57
N ASP A 88 4.10 -17.29 -17.07
CA ASP A 88 5.54 -17.49 -16.91
C ASP A 88 6.30 -16.37 -17.61
N LEU A 89 7.14 -15.66 -16.85
CA LEU A 89 8.00 -14.63 -17.41
C LEU A 89 9.15 -15.30 -18.20
N PRO A 90 9.51 -14.78 -19.39
CA PRO A 90 10.66 -15.28 -20.11
C PRO A 90 11.92 -15.08 -19.25
N VAL A 91 12.59 -16.19 -18.92
CA VAL A 91 13.88 -16.14 -18.22
C VAL A 91 14.89 -15.56 -19.21
N ALA A 92 15.39 -14.36 -18.94
CA ALA A 92 16.50 -13.81 -19.69
C ALA A 92 17.70 -14.76 -19.55
N LYS A 93 18.09 -15.43 -20.65
CA LYS A 93 19.31 -16.22 -20.68
C LYS A 93 20.47 -15.25 -20.53
N ALA A 94 21.10 -15.26 -19.36
CA ALA A 94 22.35 -14.55 -19.15
C ALA A 94 23.45 -15.26 -19.95
N GLU A 95 23.59 -14.93 -21.23
CA GLU A 95 24.81 -15.22 -21.98
C GLU A 95 25.91 -14.35 -21.39
N ARG A 96 26.66 -14.91 -20.44
CA ARG A 96 27.84 -14.28 -19.86
C ARG A 96 28.95 -14.28 -20.90
N ASP A 97 29.12 -13.16 -21.59
CA ASP A 97 30.33 -12.90 -22.37
C ASP A 97 31.51 -12.71 -21.40
N THR A 98 32.54 -13.54 -21.49
CA THR A 98 33.60 -13.70 -20.47
C THR A 98 34.67 -12.59 -20.49
N LYS A 99 34.34 -11.38 -20.98
CA LYS A 99 35.34 -10.32 -21.21
C LYS A 99 34.96 -8.89 -20.80
N THR A 100 34.02 -8.72 -19.87
CA THR A 100 33.77 -7.39 -19.30
C THR A 100 33.67 -7.47 -17.80
N THR A 101 34.44 -6.63 -17.11
CA THR A 101 34.45 -6.42 -15.66
C THR A 101 33.01 -6.35 -15.17
N SER A 102 32.56 -7.41 -14.50
CA SER A 102 31.17 -7.55 -14.09
C SER A 102 30.73 -6.32 -13.30
N PRO A 103 29.68 -5.59 -13.71
CA PRO A 103 29.01 -4.73 -12.75
C PRO A 103 28.62 -5.64 -11.59
N LYS A 104 29.02 -5.31 -10.36
CA LYS A 104 28.61 -6.05 -9.16
C LYS A 104 27.09 -6.14 -9.22
N THR A 105 26.57 -7.32 -9.55
CA THR A 105 25.14 -7.58 -9.47
C THR A 105 24.77 -7.40 -8.00
N VAL A 106 24.15 -6.26 -7.68
CA VAL A 106 23.53 -6.08 -6.38
C VAL A 106 22.37 -7.05 -6.37
N GLU A 107 22.54 -8.17 -5.68
CA GLU A 107 21.46 -9.12 -5.46
C GLU A 107 20.41 -8.39 -4.62
N LEU A 108 19.36 -7.92 -5.31
CA LEU A 108 18.27 -7.20 -4.69
C LEU A 108 17.52 -8.21 -3.83
N GLN A 109 17.79 -8.21 -2.52
CA GLN A 109 17.10 -9.10 -1.60
C GLN A 109 15.61 -8.75 -1.61
N ALA A 110 14.77 -9.75 -1.83
CA ALA A 110 13.33 -9.59 -1.74
C ALA A 110 12.97 -9.02 -0.36
N GLN A 111 12.23 -7.91 -0.34
CA GLN A 111 11.85 -7.20 0.90
C GLN A 111 11.00 -8.07 1.85
N LEU A 112 10.29 -9.04 1.28
CA LEU A 112 9.50 -10.06 1.99
C LEU A 112 10.14 -11.43 1.77
N SER A 113 10.50 -12.11 2.87
CA SER A 113 11.03 -13.47 2.80
C SER A 113 10.75 -14.23 4.10
N PRO A 114 10.62 -15.57 4.06
CA PRO A 114 10.39 -16.37 5.27
C PRO A 114 11.51 -16.27 6.33
N ASN A 115 12.72 -15.93 5.90
CA ASN A 115 13.89 -15.80 6.78
C ASN A 115 14.00 -14.42 7.43
N ARG A 116 13.25 -13.44 6.92
CA ARG A 116 13.21 -12.09 7.49
C ARG A 116 12.12 -12.04 8.55
N LYS A 117 12.44 -11.45 9.70
CA LYS A 117 11.50 -11.29 10.81
C LYS A 117 11.30 -9.82 11.13
N ASP A 118 10.10 -9.47 11.55
CA ASP A 118 9.80 -8.16 12.12
C ASP A 118 10.40 -8.04 13.54
N HIS A 119 10.27 -6.87 14.14
CA HIS A 119 10.79 -6.62 15.49
C HIS A 119 10.05 -7.39 16.60
N LEU A 120 8.92 -8.01 16.29
CA LEU A 120 8.17 -8.88 17.20
C LEU A 120 8.49 -10.36 16.98
N GLY A 121 9.35 -10.69 16.00
CA GLY A 121 9.78 -12.04 15.66
C GLY A 121 8.87 -12.77 14.66
N ASN A 122 7.86 -12.11 14.10
CA ASN A 122 6.99 -12.70 13.07
C ASN A 122 7.74 -12.76 11.74
N ALA A 123 7.57 -13.84 10.98
CA ALA A 123 8.10 -13.89 9.62
C ALA A 123 7.42 -12.82 8.75
N MET A 124 8.21 -12.00 8.06
CA MET A 124 7.73 -10.98 7.12
C MET A 124 7.42 -11.62 5.77
N PHE A 125 6.51 -12.59 5.79
CA PHE A 125 6.10 -13.39 4.65
C PHE A 125 4.73 -14.02 4.90
N CYS A 126 3.94 -14.18 3.84
CA CYS A 126 2.62 -14.78 3.95
C CYS A 126 2.62 -16.28 3.64
N PRO A 127 1.89 -17.10 4.41
CA PRO A 127 1.70 -18.51 4.09
C PRO A 127 1.14 -18.71 2.67
N LYS A 128 1.39 -19.89 2.09
CA LYS A 128 0.89 -20.24 0.75
C LYS A 128 -0.63 -20.05 0.68
N GLY A 129 -1.10 -19.45 -0.43
CA GLY A 129 -2.52 -19.18 -0.67
C GLY A 129 -3.01 -17.86 -0.06
N THR A 130 -2.13 -17.09 0.58
CA THR A 130 -2.44 -15.75 1.10
C THR A 130 -1.48 -14.71 0.54
N ILE A 131 -1.92 -13.45 0.53
CA ILE A 131 -1.13 -12.29 0.09
C ILE A 131 -1.07 -11.24 1.20
N PRO A 132 0.05 -10.51 1.33
CA PRO A 132 0.15 -9.43 2.29
C PRO A 132 -0.67 -8.23 1.82
N ILE A 133 -1.64 -7.79 2.62
CA ILE A 133 -2.41 -6.56 2.42
C ILE A 133 -2.11 -5.62 3.58
N ARG A 134 -1.76 -4.36 3.28
CA ARG A 134 -1.51 -3.35 4.32
C ARG A 134 -2.81 -3.04 5.06
N ARG A 135 -2.76 -3.08 6.39
CA ARG A 135 -3.89 -2.71 7.24
C ARG A 135 -4.05 -1.18 7.25
N VAL A 136 -5.13 -0.70 6.65
CA VAL A 136 -5.64 0.66 6.83
C VAL A 136 -6.42 0.73 8.14
N THR A 137 -6.15 1.76 8.96
CA THR A 137 -6.77 1.94 10.28
C THR A 137 -7.56 3.26 10.37
N LEU A 138 -8.37 3.41 11.44
CA LEU A 138 -9.09 4.66 11.69
C LEU A 138 -8.14 5.82 12.01
N GLU A 139 -7.03 5.56 12.70
CA GLU A 139 -5.97 6.55 12.95
C GLU A 139 -5.38 7.09 11.65
N GLU A 140 -5.22 6.23 10.65
CA GLU A 140 -4.74 6.67 9.34
C GLU A 140 -5.79 7.49 8.59
N MET A 141 -7.03 7.00 8.54
CA MET A 141 -8.10 7.69 7.80
C MET A 141 -8.50 9.00 8.48
N SER A 142 -8.41 9.09 9.81
CA SER A 142 -8.77 10.29 10.57
C SER A 142 -7.85 11.47 10.28
N ARG A 143 -6.68 11.25 9.69
CA ARG A 143 -5.78 12.30 9.20
C ARG A 143 -6.35 13.08 8.00
N PHE A 144 -7.46 12.63 7.45
CA PHE A 144 -8.21 13.27 6.37
C PHE A 144 -9.54 13.83 6.87
N GLU A 145 -10.09 14.80 6.14
CA GLU A 145 -11.31 15.48 6.56
C GLU A 145 -12.58 14.64 6.31
N THR A 146 -12.57 13.84 5.24
CA THR A 146 -13.68 12.99 4.76
C THR A 146 -13.13 11.70 4.14
N LEU A 147 -13.98 10.68 3.98
CA LEU A 147 -13.62 9.44 3.28
C LEU A 147 -13.16 9.72 1.85
N ASP A 148 -13.87 10.62 1.17
CA ASP A 148 -13.51 11.08 -0.18
C ASP A 148 -12.09 11.67 -0.22
N HIS A 149 -11.72 12.52 0.74
CA HIS A 149 -10.37 13.08 0.84
C HIS A 149 -9.28 12.01 0.98
N TYR A 150 -9.56 10.89 1.66
CA TYR A 150 -8.60 9.79 1.80
C TYR A 150 -8.26 9.14 0.44
N PHE A 151 -9.22 9.03 -0.47
CA PHE A 151 -9.02 8.40 -1.79
C PHE A 151 -8.39 9.32 -2.84
N HIS A 152 -8.38 10.63 -2.59
CA HIS A 152 -7.81 11.59 -3.53
C HIS A 152 -6.27 11.57 -3.49
N LYS A 153 -5.63 11.41 -4.65
CA LYS A 153 -4.17 11.49 -4.80
C LYS A 153 -3.74 12.95 -4.95
N GLY A 154 -3.31 13.57 -3.85
CA GLY A 154 -2.73 14.93 -3.83
C GLY A 154 -3.70 16.01 -3.37
N PRO A 155 -3.21 17.20 -2.98
CA PRO A 155 -4.04 18.26 -2.44
C PRO A 155 -5.10 18.70 -3.47
N PHE A 156 -6.24 19.18 -2.99
CA PHE A 156 -7.36 19.78 -3.74
C PHE A 156 -7.00 21.07 -4.50
N LEU A 157 -5.75 21.21 -4.93
CA LEU A 157 -5.38 22.13 -5.99
C LEU A 157 -5.76 21.41 -7.28
N ASN A 158 -6.77 21.92 -7.98
CA ASN A 158 -7.10 21.54 -9.36
C ASN A 158 -5.84 21.30 -10.20
N GLN A 159 -5.35 20.06 -10.25
CA GLN A 159 -4.29 19.52 -11.07
C GLN A 159 -3.90 18.13 -10.54
N GLY A 160 -4.43 17.08 -11.17
CA GLY A 160 -3.75 15.80 -11.28
C GLY A 160 -2.48 15.95 -12.13
N GLY A 161 -1.57 16.82 -11.69
CA GLY A 161 -0.29 17.06 -12.35
C GLY A 161 0.72 16.04 -11.85
N HIS A 162 1.31 15.30 -12.78
CA HIS A 162 2.64 14.73 -12.62
C HIS A 162 3.56 15.75 -11.92
N PRO A 163 4.57 15.31 -11.15
CA PRO A 163 5.57 16.21 -10.57
C PRO A 163 6.03 17.18 -11.65
N GLN A 164 5.73 18.47 -11.45
CA GLN A 164 6.17 19.50 -12.37
C GLN A 164 7.68 19.37 -12.47
N GLN A 165 8.17 19.04 -13.67
CA GLN A 165 9.59 19.16 -14.00
C GLN A 165 10.04 20.52 -13.47
N GLY A 166 10.99 20.47 -12.54
CA GLY A 166 11.41 21.64 -11.79
C GLY A 166 11.70 22.78 -12.75
N LYS A 167 10.93 23.87 -12.64
CA LYS A 167 11.31 25.16 -13.22
C LYS A 167 12.44 25.76 -12.37
N GLY A 168 13.55 25.04 -12.29
CA GLY A 168 14.84 25.64 -12.02
C GLY A 168 15.22 26.39 -13.29
N LYS A 169 15.16 27.71 -13.23
CA LYS A 169 15.66 28.58 -14.29
C LYS A 169 17.17 28.35 -14.38
N ILE A 170 17.60 27.47 -15.27
CA ILE A 170 19.02 27.38 -15.65
C ILE A 170 19.23 28.55 -16.60
N GLU A 171 19.86 29.61 -16.11
CA GLU A 171 20.30 30.71 -16.97
C GLU A 171 21.38 30.18 -17.92
N GLY A 172 21.09 30.23 -19.22
CA GLY A 172 22.04 29.93 -20.29
C GLY A 172 22.03 28.47 -20.78
N SER A 173 21.05 28.10 -21.61
CA SER A 173 21.23 26.98 -22.54
C SER A 173 20.27 27.14 -23.72
N GLU A 174 20.84 27.15 -24.91
CA GLU A 174 20.17 27.39 -26.19
C GLU A 174 19.07 26.36 -26.47
N THR A 175 17.97 26.85 -27.01
CA THR A 175 16.79 26.08 -27.42
C THR A 175 17.17 24.98 -28.42
N ILE A 176 16.92 23.71 -28.06
CA ILE A 176 16.82 22.62 -29.04
C ILE A 176 15.34 22.29 -29.19
N GLU A 177 14.82 22.52 -30.41
CA GLU A 177 13.42 22.29 -30.78
C GLU A 177 12.99 20.83 -30.54
N GLY A 178 11.76 20.67 -30.08
CA GLY A 178 11.21 19.42 -29.57
C GLY A 178 11.00 18.35 -30.63
N VAL A 179 11.41 17.13 -30.30
CA VAL A 179 10.97 15.91 -30.98
C VAL A 179 9.73 15.38 -30.26
N ALA A 180 8.58 15.44 -30.94
CA ALA A 180 7.33 14.89 -30.43
C ALA A 180 7.35 13.35 -30.52
N ALA A 181 7.22 12.66 -29.38
CA ALA A 181 7.03 11.22 -29.35
C ALA A 181 5.54 10.87 -29.51
N THR A 182 5.16 10.33 -30.67
CA THR A 182 3.84 9.74 -30.90
C THR A 182 3.84 8.26 -30.49
N HIS A 183 3.10 7.89 -29.46
CA HIS A 183 2.82 6.49 -29.18
C HIS A 183 1.50 6.08 -29.85
N LYS A 184 1.60 5.31 -30.94
CA LYS A 184 0.50 4.54 -31.50
C LYS A 184 0.54 3.15 -30.83
N TYR A 185 -0.56 2.75 -30.21
CA TYR A 185 -0.81 1.33 -29.92
C TYR A 185 -1.80 0.82 -30.98
N ALA A 186 -1.43 -0.28 -31.61
CA ALA A 186 -2.29 -1.17 -32.41
C ALA A 186 -2.31 -2.51 -31.70
#